data_AF-A0A2H3BRY1-F1
#
_entry.id   AF-A0A2H3BRY1-F1
#
_cell.length_a   1.000
_cell.length_b   1.000
_cell.length_c   1.000
_cell.angle_alpha   90.00
_cell.angle_beta   90.00
_cell.angle_gamma   90.00
#
_symmetry.space_group_name_H-M   'P 1'
#
loop_
_entity.id
_entity.type
_entity.pdbx_description
1 polymer ?
#
loop_
_entity_poly.entity_id
_entity_poly.type
_entity_poly.pdbx_seq_one_letter_code
_entity_poly.pdbx_strand_id
1 'polypeptide(L)'
;MKVKQGLPPPKPDFSFARPPKSKVAFFFWRWRIWFEATFALTVLEPWEKTVLLVIVFISTAFCLAALFKYLPQQIEQMKRRAIYYLWGQEGAAVRKMFSRGAITLSETILQKL
;
A
#
# COMPACT_ATOMS: atom_id res chain seq x y z
N MET A 1 41.61 -53.38 -0.63
CA MET A 1 40.68 -52.42 0.01
C MET A 1 40.10 -51.52 -1.09
N LYS A 2 38.80 -51.62 -1.41
CA LYS A 2 38.19 -50.84 -2.51
C LYS A 2 37.84 -49.44 -2.02
N VAL A 3 38.48 -48.43 -2.62
CA VAL A 3 38.12 -47.02 -2.48
C VAL A 3 36.70 -46.84 -3.03
N LYS A 4 35.73 -46.52 -2.18
CA LYS A 4 34.40 -46.09 -2.61
C LYS A 4 34.54 -44.69 -3.19
N GLN A 5 34.86 -44.60 -4.47
CA GLN A 5 34.85 -43.35 -5.22
C GLN A 5 33.45 -42.73 -5.10
N GLY A 6 33.44 -41.49 -4.59
CA GLY A 6 32.25 -40.80 -4.11
C GLY A 6 31.18 -40.69 -5.17
N LEU A 7 30.02 -41.29 -4.88
CA LEU A 7 28.81 -41.00 -5.61
C LEU A 7 28.48 -39.51 -5.42
N PRO A 8 28.03 -38.79 -6.46
CA PRO A 8 27.47 -37.47 -6.27
C PRO A 8 26.34 -37.56 -5.24
N PRO A 9 26.17 -36.54 -4.38
CA PRO A 9 25.14 -36.58 -3.34
C PRO A 9 23.77 -36.88 -3.98
N PRO A 10 22.95 -37.76 -3.38
CA PRO A 10 21.79 -38.36 -4.03
C PRO A 10 20.64 -37.38 -4.34
N LYS A 11 20.70 -36.11 -3.89
CA LYS A 11 19.71 -35.06 -4.16
C LYS A 11 20.38 -33.68 -4.19
N PRO A 12 20.02 -32.79 -5.14
CA PRO A 12 20.32 -31.36 -5.03
C PRO A 12 19.75 -30.82 -3.71
N ASP A 13 20.49 -29.98 -3.00
CA ASP A 13 19.99 -29.44 -1.73
C ASP A 13 18.90 -28.39 -1.99
N PHE A 14 17.65 -28.79 -1.77
CA PHE A 14 16.48 -27.90 -1.85
C PHE A 14 16.17 -27.20 -0.52
N SER A 15 17.14 -27.12 0.40
CA SER A 15 16.97 -26.45 1.71
C SER A 15 16.43 -25.02 1.59
N PHE A 16 16.83 -24.29 0.54
CA PHE A 16 16.33 -22.93 0.24
C PHE A 16 14.81 -22.85 -0.02
N ALA A 17 14.22 -23.92 -0.56
CA ALA A 17 12.79 -23.97 -0.87
C ALA A 17 11.94 -24.51 0.29
N ARG A 18 12.51 -24.81 1.45
CA ARG A 18 11.74 -25.37 2.57
C ARG A 18 10.95 -24.28 3.29
N PRO A 19 9.67 -24.53 3.62
CA PRO A 19 8.89 -23.60 4.41
C PRO A 19 9.45 -23.52 5.84
N PRO A 20 9.62 -22.30 6.39
CA PRO A 20 10.05 -22.11 7.77
C PRO A 20 8.94 -22.52 8.75
N LYS A 21 9.32 -23.00 9.95
CA LYS A 21 8.38 -23.51 10.96
C LYS A 21 7.54 -22.44 11.66
N SER A 22 7.95 -21.17 11.62
CA SER A 22 7.24 -20.08 12.31
C SER A 22 6.16 -19.46 11.43
N LYS A 23 5.02 -19.07 12.03
CA LYS A 23 3.85 -18.54 11.29
C LYS A 23 4.17 -17.26 10.51
N VAL A 24 4.91 -16.33 11.12
CA VAL A 24 5.29 -15.06 10.49
C VAL A 24 6.28 -15.30 9.35
N ALA A 25 7.29 -16.15 9.56
CA ALA A 25 8.23 -16.48 8.50
C ALA A 25 7.55 -17.24 7.35
N PHE A 26 6.52 -18.06 7.64
CA PHE A 26 5.75 -18.75 6.61
C PHE A 26 4.99 -17.75 5.73
N PHE A 27 4.42 -16.68 6.30
CA PHE A 27 3.76 -15.63 5.52
C PHE A 27 4.73 -14.90 4.60
N PHE A 28 5.87 -14.43 5.11
CA PHE A 28 6.90 -13.79 4.29
C PHE A 28 7.51 -14.74 3.26
N TRP A 29 7.69 -16.01 3.62
CA TRP A 29 8.17 -17.04 2.70
C TRP A 29 7.19 -17.26 1.55
N ARG A 30 5.87 -17.32 1.84
CA ARG A 30 4.82 -17.44 0.82
C ARG A 30 4.83 -16.24 -0.12
N TRP A 31 4.92 -15.03 0.44
CA TRP A 31 4.91 -13.81 -0.36
C TRP A 31 6.15 -13.70 -1.25
N ARG A 32 7.33 -14.05 -0.72
CA ARG A 32 8.59 -14.14 -1.47
C ARG A 32 8.50 -15.17 -2.61
N ILE A 33 8.01 -16.38 -2.35
CA ILE A 33 7.87 -17.43 -3.38
C ILE A 33 6.89 -16.99 -4.47
N TRP A 34 5.78 -16.34 -4.11
CA TRP A 34 4.84 -15.78 -5.08
C TRP A 34 5.51 -14.75 -5.97
N PHE A 35 6.26 -13.82 -5.37
CA PHE A 35 7.02 -12.80 -6.10
C PHE A 35 8.07 -13.41 -7.04
N GLU A 36 8.81 -14.41 -6.57
CA GLU A 36 9.81 -15.12 -7.36
C GLU A 36 9.18 -15.86 -8.56
N ALA A 37 7.98 -16.42 -8.36
CA ALA A 37 7.25 -17.14 -9.40
C ALA A 37 6.61 -16.21 -10.45
N THR A 38 5.97 -15.11 -10.04
CA THR A 38 5.27 -14.21 -10.99
C THR A 38 6.22 -13.46 -11.91
N PHE A 39 7.42 -13.13 -11.44
CA PHE A 39 8.41 -12.38 -12.20
C PHE A 39 9.52 -13.27 -12.80
N ALA A 40 9.40 -14.60 -12.70
CA ALA A 40 10.42 -15.56 -13.15
C ALA A 40 11.84 -15.21 -12.68
N LEU A 41 11.96 -14.67 -11.46
CA LEU A 41 13.22 -14.16 -10.90
C LEU A 41 14.27 -15.25 -10.66
N THR A 42 13.91 -16.51 -10.89
CA THR A 42 14.80 -17.66 -10.81
C THR A 42 15.71 -17.80 -12.02
N VAL A 43 15.39 -17.14 -13.14
CA VAL A 43 16.16 -17.22 -14.40
C VAL A 43 17.11 -16.03 -14.56
N LEU A 44 16.80 -14.90 -13.92
CA LEU A 44 17.59 -13.68 -14.03
C LEU A 44 18.87 -13.74 -13.20
N GLU A 45 19.90 -13.05 -13.68
CA GLU A 45 21.14 -12.90 -12.94
C GLU A 45 20.92 -12.09 -11.65
N PRO A 46 21.74 -12.30 -10.60
CA PRO A 46 21.55 -11.65 -9.30
C PRO A 46 21.54 -10.12 -9.36
N TRP A 47 22.29 -9.54 -10.31
CA TRP A 47 22.37 -8.10 -10.50
C TRP A 47 21.09 -7.54 -11.17
N GLU A 48 20.56 -8.21 -12.19
CA GLU A 48 19.33 -7.79 -12.91
C GLU A 48 18.13 -7.79 -11.96
N LYS A 49 18.03 -8.84 -11.13
CA LYS A 49 17.01 -8.94 -10.08
C LYS A 49 17.04 -7.72 -9.15
N THR A 50 18.23 -7.26 -8.78
CA THR A 50 18.39 -6.10 -7.89
C THR A 50 17.91 -4.82 -8.57
N VAL A 51 18.27 -4.60 -9.84
CA VAL A 51 17.84 -3.42 -10.60
C VAL A 51 16.33 -3.39 -10.78
N LEU A 52 15.71 -4.51 -11.17
CA LEU A 52 14.25 -4.60 -11.33
C LEU A 52 13.50 -4.33 -10.03
N LEU A 53 13.96 -4.88 -8.91
CA LEU A 53 13.35 -4.64 -7.61
C LEU A 53 13.41 -3.16 -7.22
N VAL A 54 14.52 -2.48 -7.50
CA VAL A 54 14.65 -1.04 -7.24
C VAL A 54 13.67 -0.24 -8.11
N ILE A 55 13.55 -0.55 -9.40
CA ILE A 55 12.61 0.13 -10.30
C ILE A 55 11.17 -0.05 -9.82
N VAL A 56 10.74 -1.29 -9.57
CA VAL A 56 9.39 -1.60 -9.09
C VAL A 56 9.12 -0.92 -7.75
N PHE A 57 10.10 -0.92 -6.85
CA PHE A 57 9.99 -0.25 -5.56
C PHE A 57 9.77 1.26 -5.72
N ILE A 58 10.58 1.92 -6.55
CA ILE A 58 10.45 3.37 -6.81
C ILE A 58 9.12 3.67 -7.49
N SER A 59 8.72 2.91 -8.51
CA SER A 59 7.43 3.08 -9.20
C SER A 59 6.26 2.90 -8.22
N THR A 60 6.31 1.88 -7.38
CA THR A 60 5.25 1.61 -6.38
C THR A 60 5.21 2.70 -5.32
N ALA A 61 6.36 3.16 -4.82
CA ALA A 61 6.44 4.25 -3.85
C ALA A 61 5.89 5.55 -4.44
N PHE A 62 6.20 5.85 -5.70
CA PHE A 62 5.66 7.01 -6.41
C PHE A 62 4.14 6.90 -6.61
N CYS A 63 3.65 5.73 -7.04
CA CYS A 63 2.21 5.47 -7.16
C CYS A 63 1.49 5.61 -5.82
N LEU A 64 2.05 5.07 -4.74
CA LEU A 64 1.48 5.20 -3.39
C LEU A 64 1.48 6.66 -2.94
N ALA A 65 2.58 7.39 -3.12
CA ALA A 65 2.65 8.81 -2.78
C ALA A 65 1.63 9.63 -3.58
N ALA A 66 1.48 9.36 -4.88
CA ALA A 66 0.46 9.98 -5.72
C ALA A 66 -0.96 9.62 -5.24
N LEU A 67 -1.19 8.36 -4.88
CA LEU A 67 -2.48 7.88 -4.37
C LEU A 67 -2.84 8.54 -3.05
N PHE A 68 -1.93 8.59 -2.08
CA PHE A 68 -2.15 9.26 -0.79
C PHE A 68 -2.38 10.76 -0.94
N LYS A 69 -1.75 11.40 -1.92
CA LYS A 69 -1.98 12.82 -2.21
C LYS A 69 -3.31 13.07 -2.95
N TYR A 70 -3.70 12.16 -3.85
CA TYR A 70 -4.86 12.35 -4.73
C TYR A 70 -6.19 11.85 -4.14
N LEU A 71 -6.17 10.75 -3.37
CA LEU A 71 -7.35 10.18 -2.72
C LEU A 71 -8.11 11.16 -1.81
N PRO A 72 -7.49 11.92 -0.89
CA PRO A 72 -8.25 12.80 0.00
C PRO A 72 -9.01 13.88 -0.78
N GLN A 73 -8.41 14.37 -1.88
CA GLN A 73 -9.05 15.35 -2.75
C GLN A 73 -10.28 14.77 -3.47
N GLN A 74 -10.19 13.52 -3.94
CA GLN A 74 -11.30 12.82 -4.59
C GLN A 74 -12.44 12.53 -3.59
N ILE A 75 -12.11 12.06 -2.39
CA ILE A 75 -13.10 11.76 -1.34
C ILE A 75 -13.88 13.02 -0.95
N GLU A 76 -13.22 14.18 -0.86
CA GLU A 76 -13.92 15.43 -0.52
C GLU A 76 -14.91 15.86 -1.61
N GLN A 77 -14.57 15.65 -2.89
CA GLN A 77 -15.47 15.93 -4.01
C GLN A 77 -16.67 14.97 -4.04
N MET A 78 -16.42 13.68 -3.80
CA MET A 78 -17.48 12.68 -3.72
C MET A 78 -18.40 12.93 -2.52
N LYS A 79 -17.83 13.30 -1.36
CA LYS A 79 -18.58 13.66 -0.16
C LYS A 79 -19.52 14.85 -0.39
N ARG A 80 -19.06 15.89 -1.08
CA ARG A 80 -19.92 17.07 -1.41
C ARG A 80 -21.13 16.67 -2.25
N ARG A 81 -20.93 15.80 -3.25
CA ARG A 81 -22.04 15.29 -4.08
C ARG A 81 -22.94 14.36 -3.29
N ALA A 82 -22.37 13.46 -2.48
CA ALA A 82 -23.14 12.54 -1.63
C ALA A 82 -24.03 13.30 -0.64
N ILE A 83 -23.51 14.34 0.03
CA ILE A 83 -24.30 15.19 0.93
C ILE A 83 -25.42 15.91 0.16
N TYR A 84 -25.16 16.40 -1.04
CA TYR A 84 -26.19 17.04 -1.86
C TYR A 84 -27.33 16.06 -2.22
N TYR A 85 -27.00 14.81 -2.55
CA TYR A 85 -28.01 13.80 -2.87
C TYR A 85 -28.72 13.23 -1.63
N LEU A 86 -28.02 13.10 -0.51
CA LEU A 86 -28.58 12.53 0.72
C LEU A 86 -29.43 13.55 1.51
N TRP A 87 -29.04 14.82 1.51
CA TRP A 87 -29.69 15.89 2.30
C TRP A 87 -30.49 16.89 1.45
N GLY A 88 -30.41 16.82 0.12
CA GLY A 88 -31.05 17.78 -0.77
C GLY A 88 -30.57 19.23 -0.57
N GLN A 89 -31.33 20.18 -1.11
CA GLN A 89 -31.08 21.64 -0.99
C GLN A 89 -30.96 22.13 0.46
N GLU A 90 -31.47 21.39 1.44
CA GLU A 90 -31.48 21.74 2.86
C GLU A 90 -30.08 21.67 3.48
N GLY A 91 -29.21 20.75 3.06
CA GLY A 91 -27.84 20.64 3.57
C GLY A 91 -26.96 21.85 3.24
N ALA A 92 -27.23 22.53 2.12
CA ALA A 92 -26.54 23.77 1.74
C ALA A 92 -27.03 24.97 2.58
N ALA A 93 -28.33 25.04 2.86
CA ALA A 93 -28.92 26.08 3.70
C ALA A 93 -28.46 25.96 5.16
N VAL A 94 -28.43 24.74 5.72
CA VAL A 94 -27.96 24.48 7.09
C VAL A 94 -26.47 24.83 7.24
N ARG A 95 -25.62 24.46 6.28
CA ARG A 95 -24.19 24.83 6.30
C ARG A 95 -23.99 26.34 6.19
N LYS A 96 -24.73 27.02 5.30
CA LYS A 96 -24.65 28.47 5.13
C LYS A 96 -25.16 29.21 6.36
N MET A 97 -26.20 28.70 7.02
CA MET A 97 -26.73 29.25 8.27
C MET A 97 -25.76 29.05 9.44
N PHE A 98 -25.13 27.87 9.55
CA PHE A 98 -24.16 27.57 10.61
C PHE A 98 -22.88 28.42 10.48
N SER A 99 -22.33 28.55 9.27
CA SER A 99 -21.17 29.44 9.03
C SER A 99 -21.52 30.91 9.28
N ARG A 100 -22.73 31.36 8.92
CA ARG A 100 -23.16 32.75 9.15
C ARG A 100 -23.39 33.05 10.63
N GLY A 101 -23.93 32.09 11.39
CA GLY A 101 -24.11 32.21 12.84
C GLY A 101 -22.78 32.28 13.61
N ALA A 102 -21.76 31.52 13.20
CA ALA A 102 -20.43 31.57 13.81
C ALA A 102 -19.75 32.94 13.60
N ILE A 103 -19.93 33.56 12.42
CA ILE A 103 -19.36 34.88 12.11
C ILE A 103 -20.07 35.97 12.92
N THR A 104 -21.40 35.96 12.99
CA THR A 104 -22.15 36.97 13.75
C THR A 104 -21.89 36.89 15.26
N LEU A 105 -21.73 35.69 15.81
CA LEU A 105 -21.35 35.53 17.22
C LEU A 105 -19.96 36.10 17.50
N SER A 106 -19.00 35.90 16.59
CA SER A 106 -17.65 36.49 16.71
C SER A 106 -17.70 38.02 16.70
N GLU A 107 -18.49 38.63 15.82
CA GLU A 107 -18.60 40.10 15.77
C GLU A 107 -19.32 40.68 16.99
N THR A 108 -20.31 39.96 17.53
CA THR A 108 -21.03 40.39 18.73
C THR A 108 -20.16 40.31 19.98
N ILE A 109 -19.27 39.32 20.06
CA ILE A 109 -18.31 39.18 21.16
C ILE A 109 -17.22 40.25 21.06
N LEU A 110 -16.74 40.58 19.86
CA LEU A 110 -15.74 41.63 19.65
C LEU A 110 -16.28 43.04 19.90
N GLN A 111 -17.58 43.28 19.75
CA GLN A 111 -18.20 44.56 20.10
C GLN A 111 -18.49 44.74 21.60
N LYS A 112 -18.45 43.65 22.39
CA LYS A 112 -18.75 43.67 23.83
C LYS A 112 -17.50 43.66 24.71
N LEU A 113 -16.31 43.66 24.10
CA LEU A 113 -15.01 43.78 24.76
C LEU A 113 -14.46 45.21 24.55
#